data_AF-A0A2V3U3T4-F1
#
_entry.id   AF-A0A2V3U3T4-F1
#
_cell.length_a   1.000
_cell.length_b   1.000
_cell.length_c   1.000
_cell.angle_alpha   90.00
_cell.angle_beta   90.00
_cell.angle_gamma   90.00
#
_symmetry.space_group_name_H-M   'P 1'
#
loop_
_entity.id
_entity.type
_entity.pdbx_description
1 polymer ?
#
loop_
_entity_poly.entity_id
_entity_poly.type
_entity_poly.pdbx_seq_one_letter_code
_entity_poly.pdbx_strand_id
1 'polypeptide(L)'
;MEPAHSLPYDGARPHEFTLPQKLDVFATLATVWAPHLSPSEFVLVAWLLGNCIPRGKRSGVYSIPQLVDGVPNHREGGMWTAGTGLSEKTVRRTVASCLDKGIIHTARRRAAARSSPGGRPRHRSAR
;
A
#
# COMPACT_ATOMS: atom_id res chain seq x y z
N MET A 1 -23.86 29.77 -5.62
CA MET A 1 -24.04 28.32 -5.43
C MET A 1 -22.64 27.74 -5.31
N GLU A 2 -22.13 27.65 -4.08
CA GLU A 2 -20.78 27.15 -3.77
C GLU A 2 -20.79 25.61 -3.80
N PRO A 3 -19.82 24.93 -4.46
CA PRO A 3 -19.72 23.48 -4.35
C PRO A 3 -19.07 23.11 -3.02
N ALA A 4 -19.86 22.47 -2.16
CA ALA A 4 -19.40 21.87 -0.91
C ALA A 4 -18.51 20.65 -1.19
N HIS A 5 -17.19 20.85 -1.21
CA HIS A 5 -16.21 19.76 -1.14
C HIS A 5 -15.10 20.09 -0.12
N SER A 6 -15.47 20.23 1.15
CA SER A 6 -14.52 20.11 2.25
C SER A 6 -14.43 18.64 2.68
N LEU A 7 -13.58 17.86 2.01
CA LEU A 7 -13.02 16.66 2.63
C LEU A 7 -12.02 17.13 3.71
N PRO A 8 -11.93 16.45 4.88
CA PRO A 8 -11.07 16.90 5.96
C PRO A 8 -9.61 16.78 5.54
N TYR A 9 -9.01 17.91 5.16
CA TYR A 9 -7.60 18.04 4.82
C TYR A 9 -6.77 18.10 6.11
N ASP A 10 -6.30 16.92 6.54
CA ASP A 10 -5.43 16.71 7.70
C ASP A 10 -3.98 17.18 7.39
N GLY A 11 -3.78 18.51 7.20
CA GLY A 11 -2.45 19.13 7.11
C GLY A 11 -1.66 18.84 5.82
N ALA A 12 -2.30 18.99 4.66
CA ALA A 12 -1.74 18.54 3.39
C ALA A 12 -0.37 19.14 3.03
N ARG A 13 0.58 18.23 2.83
CA ARG A 13 1.75 18.45 1.98
C ARG A 13 1.28 18.83 0.57
N PRO A 14 2.07 19.61 -0.19
CA PRO A 14 1.82 19.81 -1.61
C PRO A 14 1.57 18.46 -2.29
N HIS A 15 0.46 18.32 -3.03
CA HIS A 15 0.19 17.08 -3.75
C HIS A 15 1.37 16.78 -4.67
N GLU A 16 1.98 15.62 -4.48
CA GLU A 16 3.11 15.18 -5.31
C GLU A 16 2.74 15.04 -6.79
N PHE A 17 1.43 14.97 -7.11
CA PHE A 17 0.89 14.84 -8.44
C PHE A 17 -0.18 15.88 -8.74
N THR A 18 -0.03 16.59 -9.86
CA THR A 18 -1.08 17.41 -10.48
C THR A 18 -2.17 16.53 -11.10
N LEU A 19 -3.35 17.08 -11.37
CA LEU A 19 -4.42 16.31 -12.02
C LEU A 19 -3.98 15.69 -13.37
N PRO A 20 -3.30 16.42 -14.29
CA PRO A 20 -2.77 15.81 -15.51
C PRO A 20 -1.83 14.64 -15.24
N GLN A 21 -0.92 14.76 -14.26
CA GLN A 21 0.00 13.67 -13.89
C GLN A 21 -0.74 12.44 -13.36
N LYS A 22 -1.81 12.65 -12.58
CA LYS A 22 -2.64 11.53 -12.09
C LYS A 22 -3.27 10.77 -13.26
N LEU A 23 -3.82 11.49 -14.24
CA LEU A 23 -4.43 10.88 -15.43
C LEU A 23 -3.39 10.14 -16.29
N ASP A 24 -2.22 10.73 -16.48
CA ASP A 24 -1.13 10.17 -17.28
C ASP A 24 -0.62 8.83 -16.72
N VAL A 25 -0.56 8.68 -15.39
CA VAL A 25 -0.21 7.41 -14.73
C VAL A 25 -1.20 6.30 -15.09
N PHE A 26 -2.51 6.56 -15.02
CA PHE A 26 -3.51 5.55 -15.37
C PHE A 26 -3.58 5.28 -16.87
N ALA A 27 -3.38 6.31 -17.70
CA ALA A 27 -3.26 6.14 -19.14
C ALA A 27 -2.08 5.23 -19.49
N THR A 28 -0.90 5.49 -18.90
CA THR A 28 0.30 4.66 -19.08
C THR A 28 0.08 3.23 -18.62
N LEU A 29 -0.60 3.03 -17.47
CA LEU A 29 -0.96 1.68 -17.02
C LEU A 29 -1.81 0.95 -18.08
N ALA A 30 -2.81 1.63 -18.64
CA ALA A 30 -3.76 1.02 -19.58
C ALA A 30 -3.19 0.81 -20.99
N THR A 31 -2.30 1.68 -21.47
CA THR A 31 -1.82 1.66 -22.87
C THR A 31 -0.44 1.04 -23.02
N VAL A 32 0.44 1.21 -22.02
CA VAL A 32 1.83 0.76 -22.09
C VAL A 32 2.02 -0.53 -21.29
N TRP A 33 1.48 -0.60 -20.06
CA TRP A 33 1.75 -1.74 -19.18
C TRP A 33 0.78 -2.89 -19.37
N ALA A 34 -0.49 -2.61 -19.67
CA ALA A 34 -1.53 -3.63 -19.80
C ALA A 34 -1.15 -4.82 -20.72
N PRO A 35 -0.50 -4.62 -21.89
CA PRO A 35 -0.07 -5.74 -22.74
C PRO A 35 0.95 -6.70 -22.10
N HIS A 36 1.65 -6.26 -21.04
CA HIS A 36 2.69 -7.02 -20.35
C HIS A 36 2.23 -7.58 -19.00
N LEU A 37 0.97 -7.35 -18.65
CA LEU A 37 0.36 -7.79 -17.42
C LEU A 37 -0.72 -8.82 -17.71
N SER A 38 -0.74 -9.89 -16.92
CA SER A 38 -1.93 -10.72 -16.81
C SER A 38 -3.09 -9.93 -16.21
N PRO A 39 -4.35 -10.36 -16.41
CA PRO A 39 -5.51 -9.64 -15.86
C PRO A 39 -5.43 -9.42 -14.34
N SER A 40 -4.94 -10.41 -13.58
CA SER A 40 -4.77 -10.27 -12.13
C SER A 40 -3.68 -9.27 -11.75
N GLU A 41 -2.57 -9.23 -12.48
CA GLU A 41 -1.51 -8.24 -12.25
C GLU A 41 -1.99 -6.82 -12.57
N PHE A 42 -2.73 -6.65 -13.67
CA PHE A 42 -3.33 -5.36 -13.99
C PHE A 42 -4.24 -4.88 -12.87
N VAL A 43 -5.15 -5.74 -12.39
CA VAL A 43 -6.05 -5.42 -11.26
C VAL A 43 -5.26 -5.04 -10.02
N LEU A 44 -4.23 -5.80 -9.66
CA LEU A 44 -3.40 -5.51 -8.49
C LEU A 44 -2.68 -4.16 -8.60
N VAL A 45 -2.04 -3.89 -9.74
CA VAL A 45 -1.29 -2.65 -9.97
C VAL A 45 -2.24 -1.44 -10.02
N ALA A 46 -3.37 -1.57 -10.72
CA ALA A 46 -4.40 -0.54 -10.76
C ALA A 46 -4.92 -0.21 -9.36
N TRP A 47 -5.16 -1.24 -8.54
CA TRP A 47 -5.61 -1.07 -7.17
C TRP A 47 -4.58 -0.34 -6.30
N LEU A 48 -3.29 -0.69 -6.43
CA LEU A 48 -2.21 -0.02 -5.70
C LEU A 48 -2.09 1.46 -6.08
N LEU A 49 -2.12 1.77 -7.39
CA LEU A 49 -2.08 3.14 -7.90
C LEU A 49 -3.31 3.94 -7.46
N GLY A 50 -4.51 3.35 -7.55
CA GLY A 50 -5.77 3.93 -7.10
C GLY A 50 -5.77 4.31 -5.61
N ASN A 51 -5.01 3.59 -4.80
CA ASN A 51 -4.90 3.86 -3.37
C ASN A 51 -3.76 4.82 -2.98
N CYS A 52 -2.86 5.15 -3.91
CA CYS A 52 -1.72 6.05 -3.65
C CYS A 52 -1.86 7.41 -4.36
N ILE A 53 -2.08 7.39 -5.68
CA ILE A 53 -1.93 8.54 -6.56
C ILE A 53 -3.01 9.62 -6.34
N PRO A 54 -4.31 9.28 -6.19
CA PRO A 54 -5.33 10.28 -5.88
C PRO A 54 -5.05 11.02 -4.56
N ARG A 55 -4.48 10.30 -3.59
CA ARG A 55 -4.10 10.80 -2.25
C ARG A 55 -2.76 11.54 -2.24
N GLY A 56 -2.12 11.70 -3.41
CA GLY A 56 -0.85 12.42 -3.55
C GLY A 56 0.33 11.71 -2.89
N LYS A 57 0.34 10.37 -2.88
CA LYS A 57 1.45 9.55 -2.34
C LYS A 57 2.17 8.82 -3.47
N ARG A 58 3.51 8.83 -3.50
CA ARG A 58 4.31 8.00 -4.42
C ARG A 58 4.25 6.50 -4.12
N SER A 59 3.96 6.15 -2.88
CA SER A 59 3.98 4.75 -2.43
C SER A 59 2.99 4.51 -1.29
N GLY A 60 2.52 3.27 -1.21
CA GLY A 60 1.74 2.76 -0.09
C GLY A 60 2.21 1.35 0.29
N VAL A 61 1.99 0.98 1.55
CA VAL A 61 2.29 -0.36 2.05
C VAL A 61 0.97 -1.02 2.41
N TYR A 62 0.70 -2.17 1.79
CA TYR A 62 -0.54 -2.92 1.97
C TYR A 62 -0.21 -4.37 2.30
N SER A 63 -0.93 -4.92 3.28
CA SER A 63 -0.85 -6.33 3.62
C SER A 63 -1.69 -7.18 2.66
N ILE A 64 -1.43 -8.48 2.58
CA ILE A 64 -2.24 -9.40 1.77
C ILE A 64 -3.74 -9.31 2.13
N PRO A 65 -4.17 -9.31 3.41
CA PRO A 65 -5.57 -9.09 3.76
C PRO A 65 -6.14 -7.79 3.20
N GLN A 66 -5.36 -6.69 3.23
CA GLN A 66 -5.84 -5.41 2.68
C GLN A 66 -6.03 -5.44 1.16
N LEU A 67 -5.23 -6.24 0.44
CA LEU A 67 -5.39 -6.43 -1.00
C LEU A 67 -6.62 -7.29 -1.33
N VAL A 68 -6.97 -8.24 -0.45
CA VAL A 68 -8.12 -9.14 -0.65
C VAL A 68 -9.42 -8.46 -0.22
N ASP A 69 -9.45 -7.92 0.99
CA ASP A 69 -10.67 -7.44 1.65
C ASP A 69 -10.86 -5.92 1.54
N GLY A 70 -9.77 -5.18 1.29
CA GLY A 70 -9.75 -3.73 1.23
C GLY A 70 -9.12 -3.08 2.47
N VAL A 71 -9.15 -1.74 2.52
CA VAL A 71 -8.54 -0.98 3.62
C VAL A 71 -9.63 -0.45 4.54
N PRO A 72 -9.69 -0.87 5.82
CA PRO A 72 -10.67 -0.38 6.76
C PRO A 72 -10.43 1.09 7.15
N ASN A 73 -11.51 1.84 7.34
CA ASN A 73 -11.48 3.18 7.90
C ASN A 73 -11.71 3.12 9.42
N HIS A 74 -10.61 3.17 10.18
CA HIS A 74 -10.66 3.11 11.65
C HIS A 74 -11.21 4.38 12.32
N ARG A 75 -11.32 5.50 11.59
CA ARG A 75 -11.78 6.78 12.16
C ARG A 75 -13.29 6.94 12.05
N GLU A 76 -13.85 6.62 10.89
CA GLU A 76 -15.27 6.88 10.57
C GLU A 76 -16.11 5.59 10.51
N GLY A 77 -15.47 4.43 10.69
CA GLY A 77 -16.10 3.14 10.39
C GLY A 77 -16.14 2.86 8.88
N GLY A 78 -16.38 1.61 8.50
CA GLY A 78 -16.45 1.21 7.10
C GLY A 78 -15.09 1.05 6.41
N MET A 79 -15.04 1.29 5.09
CA MET A 79 -13.88 1.00 4.24
C MET A 79 -13.42 2.23 3.47
N TRP A 80 -12.11 2.49 3.46
CA TRP A 80 -11.48 3.48 2.59
C TRP A 80 -11.44 3.05 1.13
N THR A 81 -11.32 1.74 0.90
CA THR A 81 -11.32 1.14 -0.44
C THR A 81 -11.78 -0.31 -0.31
N ALA A 82 -12.51 -0.80 -1.31
CA ALA A 82 -12.79 -2.22 -1.44
C ALA A 82 -11.51 -2.98 -1.81
N GLY A 83 -11.47 -4.29 -1.56
CA GLY A 83 -10.37 -5.13 -2.02
C GLY A 83 -10.32 -5.29 -3.55
N THR A 84 -9.32 -6.01 -4.03
CA THR A 84 -9.12 -6.28 -5.46
C THR A 84 -10.20 -7.16 -6.09
N GLY A 85 -11.02 -7.84 -5.29
CA GLY A 85 -11.97 -8.86 -5.75
C GLY A 85 -11.30 -10.19 -6.15
N LEU A 86 -10.00 -10.31 -5.98
CA LEU A 86 -9.25 -11.54 -6.23
C LEU A 86 -9.22 -12.42 -4.98
N SER A 87 -9.21 -13.75 -5.16
CA SER A 87 -8.99 -14.67 -4.05
C SER A 87 -7.59 -14.51 -3.46
N GLU A 88 -7.42 -14.80 -2.17
CA GLU A 88 -6.11 -14.71 -1.50
C GLU A 88 -5.02 -15.51 -2.25
N LYS A 89 -5.34 -16.72 -2.73
CA LYS A 89 -4.43 -17.54 -3.53
C LYS A 89 -3.99 -16.81 -4.82
N THR A 90 -4.91 -16.14 -5.49
CA THR A 90 -4.60 -15.36 -6.69
C THR A 90 -3.81 -14.11 -6.34
N VAL A 91 -4.16 -13.37 -5.28
CA VAL A 91 -3.38 -12.23 -4.79
C VAL A 91 -1.93 -12.63 -4.49
N ARG A 92 -1.70 -13.72 -3.75
CA ARG A 92 -0.34 -14.19 -3.42
C ARG A 92 0.49 -14.52 -4.65
N ARG A 93 -0.08 -15.24 -5.62
CA ARG A 93 0.60 -15.55 -6.89
C ARG A 93 0.88 -14.30 -7.70
N THR A 94 -0.07 -13.38 -7.76
CA THR A 94 0.06 -12.11 -8.48
C THR A 94 1.14 -11.23 -7.86
N VAL A 95 1.17 -11.13 -6.53
CA VAL A 95 2.23 -10.42 -5.80
C VAL A 95 3.61 -11.02 -6.09
N ALA A 96 3.75 -12.34 -6.09
CA ALA A 96 5.00 -13.00 -6.46
C ALA A 96 5.43 -12.65 -7.90
N SER A 97 4.52 -12.76 -8.87
CA SER A 97 4.78 -12.40 -10.26
C SER A 97 5.18 -10.93 -10.43
N CYS A 98 4.49 -10.01 -9.76
CA CYS A 98 4.84 -8.58 -9.80
C CYS A 98 6.18 -8.27 -9.12
N LEU A 99 6.57 -9.05 -8.10
CA LEU A 99 7.90 -8.94 -7.48
C LEU A 99 8.99 -9.41 -8.45
N ASP A 100 8.77 -10.53 -9.12
CA ASP A 100 9.71 -11.09 -10.09
C ASP A 100 9.90 -10.15 -11.30
N LYS A 101 8.84 -9.45 -11.72
CA LYS A 101 8.87 -8.42 -12.76
C LYS A 101 9.46 -7.07 -12.30
N GLY A 102 9.74 -6.91 -11.00
CA GLY A 102 10.23 -5.64 -10.43
C GLY A 102 9.19 -4.51 -10.42
N ILE A 103 7.90 -4.84 -10.54
CA ILE A 103 6.79 -3.86 -10.55
C ILE A 103 6.46 -3.38 -9.13
N ILE A 104 6.56 -4.27 -8.16
CA ILE A 104 6.36 -3.96 -6.75
C ILE A 104 7.57 -4.41 -5.94
N HIS A 105 7.70 -3.87 -4.73
CA HIS A 105 8.72 -4.29 -3.77
C HIS A 105 8.06 -4.65 -2.44
N THR A 106 8.65 -5.63 -1.75
CA THR A 106 8.27 -5.94 -0.36
C THR A 106 9.18 -5.17 0.59
N ALA A 107 8.58 -4.42 1.50
CA ALA A 107 9.31 -3.96 2.68
C ALA A 107 9.54 -5.17 3.57
N ARG A 108 10.73 -5.80 3.49
CA ARG A 108 11.13 -6.73 4.55
C ARG A 108 11.15 -5.91 5.83
N ARG A 109 10.25 -6.20 6.78
CA ARG A 109 10.46 -5.81 8.17
C ARG A 109 11.84 -6.37 8.52
N ARG A 110 12.86 -5.52 8.65
CA ARG A 110 14.03 -5.89 9.45
C ARG A 110 13.43 -6.31 10.79
N ALA A 111 13.56 -7.58 11.13
CA ALA A 111 13.36 -8.03 12.50
C ALA A 111 14.38 -7.24 13.32
N ALA A 112 13.97 -6.10 13.84
CA ALA A 112 14.77 -5.35 14.79
C ALA A 112 15.01 -6.31 15.95
N ALA A 113 16.30 -6.63 16.13
CA ALA A 113 16.82 -7.44 17.19
C ALA A 113 16.18 -7.03 18.53
N ARG A 114 15.27 -7.89 19.02
CA ARG A 114 15.00 -8.02 20.45
C ARG A 114 15.66 -9.32 20.94
N SER A 115 16.95 -9.44 20.65
CA SER A 115 17.88 -10.07 21.56
C SER A 115 18.56 -8.92 22.32
N SER A 116 17.99 -8.54 23.47
CA SER A 116 18.77 -7.87 24.50
C SER A 116 19.39 -8.97 25.37
N PRO A 117 20.66 -9.37 25.16
CA PRO A 117 21.40 -10.07 26.20
C PRO A 117 21.85 -8.99 27.21
N GLY A 118 21.08 -8.82 28.27
CA GLY A 118 21.33 -7.80 29.27
C GLY A 118 20.68 -8.11 30.60
N GLY A 119 20.72 -9.38 31.00
CA GLY A 119 20.47 -9.76 32.38
C GLY A 119 21.46 -9.02 33.28
N ARG A 120 20.95 -8.17 34.17
CA ARG A 120 21.77 -7.50 35.19
C ARG A 120 22.50 -8.56 36.00
N PRO A 121 23.80 -8.41 36.29
CA PRO A 121 24.47 -9.29 37.23
C PRO A 121 23.85 -9.09 38.61
N ARG A 122 23.41 -10.19 39.24
CA ARG A 122 23.03 -10.21 40.65
C ARG A 122 24.29 -9.92 41.46
N HIS A 123 24.35 -8.76 42.13
CA HIS A 123 25.30 -8.52 43.20
C HIS A 123 25.02 -9.54 44.32
N ARG A 124 25.94 -10.50 44.46
CA ARG A 124 26.01 -11.41 45.60
C ARG A 124 26.77 -10.64 46.69
N SER A 125 26.06 -10.00 47.61
CA SER A 125 26.67 -9.48 48.83
C SER A 125 27.09 -10.66 49.69
N ALA A 126 28.39 -10.77 49.94
CA ALA A 126 28.95 -11.63 50.96
C ALA A 126 28.65 -11.04 52.34
N ARG A 127 28.14 -11.87 53.24
CA ARG A 127 28.45 -11.91 54.68
C ARG A 127 27.87 -13.21 55.25
#